data_AF-A0A3B8UC08-F1
#
_entry.id   AF-A0A3B8UC08-F1
#
_cell.length_a   1.000
_cell.length_b   1.000
_cell.length_c   1.000
_cell.angle_alpha   90.00
_cell.angle_beta   90.00
_cell.angle_gamma   90.00
#
_symmetry.space_group_name_H-M   'P 1'
#
loop_
_entity.id
_entity.type
_entity.pdbx_description
1 polymer ?
#
loop_
_entity_poly.entity_id
_entity_poly.type
_entity_poly.pdbx_seq_one_letter_code
_entity_poly.pdbx_strand_id
1 'polypeptide(L)'
;MRLPLIGLGTWDLRGEECARVVRLALELGYRHIDTAYIYQNHQAIRSALQGFSRDQVYLTSKLALEEQVDIGRIGGSIQSACENALQELGVDYLDLYLIHSPNRSFPLDHSSCL
;
A
#
# COMPACT_ATOMS: atom_id res chain seq x y z
N MET A 1 -0.50 -9.03 13.62
CA MET A 1 0.95 -9.00 13.95
C MET A 1 1.29 -7.67 14.63
N ARG A 2 2.41 -7.54 15.37
CA ARG A 2 2.90 -6.25 15.90
C ARG A 2 3.78 -5.56 14.85
N LEU A 3 3.75 -4.24 14.74
CA LEU A 3 4.56 -3.49 13.77
C LEU A 3 6.07 -3.82 13.91
N PRO A 4 6.73 -4.36 12.88
CA PRO A 4 8.18 -4.58 12.91
C PRO A 4 8.96 -3.26 12.93
N LEU A 5 10.11 -3.25 13.61
CA LEU A 5 10.94 -2.04 13.73
C LEU A 5 11.65 -1.65 12.43
N ILE A 6 11.84 -2.62 11.52
CA ILE A 6 12.53 -2.43 10.25
C ILE A 6 11.61 -2.92 9.14
N GLY A 7 11.42 -2.08 8.13
CA GLY A 7 10.65 -2.39 6.93
C GLY A 7 11.39 -2.00 5.66
N LEU A 8 11.00 -2.63 4.56
CA LEU A 8 11.47 -2.30 3.22
C LEU A 8 10.54 -1.24 2.61
N GLY A 9 11.08 -0.05 2.35
CA GLY A 9 10.42 0.97 1.53
C GLY A 9 10.53 0.64 0.04
N THR A 10 9.44 0.83 -0.70
CA THR A 10 9.35 0.47 -2.13
C THR A 10 9.19 1.65 -3.08
N TRP A 11 9.37 2.88 -2.61
CA TRP A 11 9.40 4.04 -3.50
C TRP A 11 10.46 3.84 -4.59
N ASP A 12 10.15 4.30 -5.81
CA ASP A 12 10.95 4.15 -7.03
C ASP A 12 11.17 2.72 -7.57
N LEU A 13 10.80 1.66 -6.83
CA LEU A 13 10.85 0.30 -7.34
C LEU A 13 9.62 -0.04 -8.18
N ARG A 14 9.80 -0.53 -9.42
CA ARG A 14 8.71 -0.91 -10.35
C ARG A 14 8.97 -2.27 -11.01
N GLY A 15 7.91 -2.84 -11.59
CA GLY A 15 7.98 -4.04 -12.42
C GLY A 15 8.68 -5.23 -11.76
N GLU A 16 9.45 -5.98 -12.55
CA GLU A 16 10.16 -7.18 -12.09
C GLU A 16 11.20 -6.88 -11.01
N GLU A 17 11.84 -5.72 -11.07
CA GLU A 17 12.83 -5.33 -10.05
C GLU A 17 12.17 -5.17 -8.68
N CYS A 18 11.01 -4.50 -8.61
CA CYS A 18 10.25 -4.41 -7.36
C CYS A 18 9.90 -5.80 -6.82
N ALA A 19 9.39 -6.68 -7.69
CA ALA A 19 9.02 -8.04 -7.27
C ALA A 19 10.22 -8.81 -6.72
N ARG A 20 11.37 -8.73 -7.42
CA ARG A 20 12.63 -9.38 -7.02
C ARG A 20 13.16 -8.85 -5.68
N VAL A 21 13.21 -7.53 -5.50
CA VAL A 21 13.74 -6.90 -4.26
C VAL A 21 12.85 -7.23 -3.07
N VAL A 22 11.52 -7.12 -3.23
CA VAL A 22 10.56 -7.45 -2.16
C VAL A 22 10.68 -8.92 -1.77
N ARG A 23 10.72 -9.82 -2.76
CA ARG A 23 10.88 -11.26 -2.49
C ARG A 23 12.18 -11.56 -1.74
N LEU A 24 13.30 -11.01 -2.21
CA LEU A 24 14.59 -11.19 -1.55
C LEU A 24 14.58 -10.69 -0.09
N ALA A 25 13.95 -9.54 0.17
CA ALA A 25 13.82 -9.02 1.53
C ALA A 25 13.02 -9.98 2.42
N LEU A 26 11.91 -10.54 1.93
CA LEU A 26 11.12 -11.52 2.67
C LEU A 26 11.91 -12.82 2.95
N GLU A 27 12.69 -13.29 1.98
CA GLU A 27 13.59 -14.45 2.12
C GLU A 27 14.70 -14.18 3.14
N LEU A 28 15.22 -12.95 3.23
CA LEU A 28 16.21 -12.52 4.21
C LEU A 28 15.64 -12.27 5.62
N GLY A 29 14.32 -12.36 5.80
CA GLY A 29 13.66 -12.22 7.11
C GLY A 29 12.96 -10.89 7.35
N TYR A 30 12.89 -9.98 6.37
CA TYR A 30 12.03 -8.79 6.50
C TYR A 30 10.57 -9.23 6.63
N ARG A 31 9.82 -8.55 7.49
CA ARG A 31 8.39 -8.83 7.72
C ARG A 31 7.55 -7.56 7.66
N HIS A 32 8.11 -6.44 7.21
CA HIS A 32 7.37 -5.19 6.96
C HIS A 32 7.70 -4.67 5.56
N ILE A 33 6.67 -4.54 4.72
CA ILE A 33 6.76 -3.96 3.37
C ILE A 33 5.93 -2.68 3.35
N ASP A 34 6.54 -1.58 2.91
CA ASP A 34 5.92 -0.27 2.79
C ASP A 34 5.77 0.13 1.31
N THR A 35 4.54 0.42 0.91
CA THR A 35 4.17 0.88 -0.44
C THR A 35 3.17 2.04 -0.38
N ALA A 36 2.69 2.50 -1.53
CA ALA A 36 1.68 3.54 -1.68
C ALA A 36 1.01 3.43 -3.06
N TYR A 37 -0.21 3.94 -3.19
CA TYR A 37 -0.91 3.98 -4.49
C TYR A 37 -0.07 4.67 -5.58
N ILE A 38 0.49 5.84 -5.27
CA ILE A 38 1.30 6.60 -6.24
C ILE A 38 2.60 5.90 -6.64
N TYR A 39 3.01 4.86 -5.91
CA TYR A 39 4.18 4.07 -6.29
C TYR A 39 3.86 3.07 -7.40
N GLN A 40 2.62 2.87 -7.83
CA GLN A 40 2.30 2.07 -9.02
C GLN A 40 3.00 0.69 -9.06
N ASN A 41 3.21 0.06 -7.90
CA ASN A 41 3.98 -1.17 -7.77
C ASN A 41 3.25 -2.26 -6.98
N HIS A 42 1.98 -2.04 -6.62
CA HIS A 42 1.15 -3.00 -5.89
C HIS A 42 1.09 -4.38 -6.58
N GLN A 43 0.97 -4.43 -7.90
CA GLN A 43 0.96 -5.71 -8.64
C GLN A 43 2.31 -6.43 -8.58
N ALA A 44 3.43 -5.70 -8.56
CA ALA A 44 4.75 -6.31 -8.38
C ALA A 44 4.90 -6.88 -6.96
N ILE A 45 4.38 -6.16 -5.95
CA ILE A 45 4.33 -6.64 -4.57
C ILE A 45 3.44 -7.88 -4.45
N ARG A 46 2.26 -7.91 -5.08
CA ARG A 46 1.38 -9.09 -5.15
C ARG A 46 2.13 -10.33 -5.61
N SER A 47 2.89 -10.20 -6.70
CA SER A 47 3.71 -11.29 -7.24
C SER A 47 4.79 -11.74 -6.24
N ALA A 48 5.44 -10.80 -5.55
CA ALA A 48 6.47 -11.11 -4.56
C ALA A 48 5.93 -11.80 -3.29
N LEU A 49 4.68 -11.53 -2.91
CA LEU A 49 4.03 -12.14 -1.75
C LEU A 49 3.66 -13.61 -1.98
N GLN A 50 3.64 -14.10 -3.21
CA GLN A 50 3.32 -15.50 -3.50
C GLN A 50 4.33 -16.45 -2.84
N GLY A 51 3.82 -17.38 -2.03
CA GLY A 51 4.61 -18.34 -1.26
C GLY A 51 4.90 -17.91 0.19
N PHE A 52 4.45 -16.72 0.60
CA PHE A 52 4.48 -16.28 2.01
C PHE A 52 3.06 -16.25 2.56
N SER A 53 2.88 -16.72 3.80
CA SER A 53 1.59 -16.59 4.48
C SER A 53 1.33 -15.10 4.77
N ARG A 54 0.14 -14.61 4.41
CA ARG A 54 -0.19 -13.19 4.53
C ARG A 54 -0.05 -12.67 5.96
N ASP A 55 -0.40 -13.47 6.95
CA ASP A 55 -0.30 -13.16 8.38
C ASP A 55 1.14 -12.99 8.88
N GLN A 56 2.14 -13.38 8.07
CA GLN A 56 3.56 -13.17 8.37
C GLN A 56 4.09 -11.83 7.88
N VAL A 57 3.40 -11.13 6.99
CA VAL A 57 3.91 -9.89 6.38
C VAL A 57 3.09 -8.70 6.88
N TYR A 58 3.71 -7.78 7.61
CA TYR A 58 3.10 -6.49 7.90
C TYR A 58 3.13 -5.62 6.64
N LEU A 59 1.97 -5.38 6.02
CA LEU A 59 1.87 -4.64 4.75
C LEU A 59 1.27 -3.26 4.98
N THR A 60 2.02 -2.22 4.64
CA THR A 60 1.59 -0.82 4.71
C THR A 60 1.37 -0.26 3.32
N SER A 61 0.23 0.39 3.08
CA SER A 61 0.00 1.21 1.88
C SER A 61 -0.51 2.59 2.26
N LYS A 62 -0.59 3.49 1.28
CA LYS A 62 -0.96 4.90 1.49
C LYS A 62 -1.94 5.37 0.42
N LEU A 63 -2.97 6.07 0.88
CA LEU A 63 -3.94 6.79 0.07
C LEU A 63 -3.28 8.00 -0.59
N ALA A 64 -3.42 8.11 -1.92
CA ALA A 64 -3.02 9.30 -2.64
C ALA A 64 -4.06 10.42 -2.44
N LEU A 65 -3.64 11.53 -1.84
CA LEU A 65 -4.44 12.76 -1.73
C LEU A 65 -3.76 13.95 -2.42
N GLU A 66 -2.81 13.73 -3.32
CA GLU A 66 -2.09 14.83 -3.97
C GLU A 66 -3.00 15.59 -4.95
N GLU A 67 -2.73 16.89 -5.18
CA GLU A 67 -3.55 17.75 -6.07
C GLU A 67 -3.74 17.16 -7.48
N GLN A 68 -2.83 16.29 -7.92
CA GLN A 68 -2.90 15.61 -9.22
C GLN A 68 -3.81 14.36 -9.20
N VAL A 69 -4.00 13.75 -8.03
CA VAL A 69 -4.80 12.54 -7.79
C VAL A 69 -5.90 12.88 -6.79
N ASP A 70 -6.87 13.66 -7.27
CA ASP A 70 -8.10 13.93 -6.55
C ASP A 70 -8.85 12.62 -6.31
N ILE A 71 -9.37 12.37 -5.11
CA ILE A 71 -10.27 11.26 -4.80
C ILE A 71 -11.43 11.21 -5.82
N GLY A 72 -11.88 12.38 -6.29
CA GLY A 72 -12.85 12.50 -7.37
C GLY A 72 -12.37 11.95 -8.73
N ARG A 73 -11.07 12.01 -9.04
CA ARG A 73 -10.45 11.40 -10.24
C ARG A 73 -10.24 9.89 -10.09
N ILE A 74 -10.08 9.39 -8.86
CA ILE A 74 -10.12 7.94 -8.55
C ILE A 74 -11.58 7.42 -8.45
N GLY A 75 -12.56 8.32 -8.61
CA GLY A 75 -13.98 7.98 -8.80
C GLY A 75 -14.70 7.41 -7.56
N GLY A 76 -14.17 7.59 -6.35
CA GLY A 76 -14.71 6.90 -5.17
C GLY A 76 -14.47 7.60 -3.83
N SER A 77 -14.75 6.93 -2.72
CA SER A 77 -14.45 7.38 -1.36
C SER A 77 -13.08 6.85 -0.88
N ILE A 78 -12.64 7.20 0.34
CA ILE A 78 -11.46 6.55 0.97
C ILE A 78 -11.62 5.02 0.95
N GLN A 79 -12.85 4.53 1.18
CA GLN A 79 -13.15 3.11 1.18
C GLN A 79 -12.84 2.48 -0.19
N SER A 80 -13.35 3.07 -1.28
CA SER A 80 -13.09 2.56 -2.63
C SER A 80 -11.60 2.60 -2.99
N ALA A 81 -10.86 3.61 -2.54
CA ALA A 81 -9.42 3.68 -2.76
C ALA A 81 -8.65 2.59 -2.00
N CYS A 82 -9.10 2.25 -0.78
CA CYS A 82 -8.57 1.12 -0.01
C CYS A 82 -8.90 -0.22 -0.70
N GLU A 83 -10.14 -0.41 -1.13
CA GLU A 83 -10.58 -1.60 -1.87
C GLU A 83 -9.76 -1.82 -3.15
N ASN A 84 -9.49 -0.76 -3.90
CA ASN A 84 -8.62 -0.81 -5.08
C ASN A 84 -7.19 -1.23 -4.70
N ALA A 85 -6.61 -0.66 -3.63
CA ALA A 85 -5.29 -1.05 -3.17
C ALA A 85 -5.23 -2.54 -2.76
N LEU A 86 -6.24 -3.03 -2.04
CA LEU A 86 -6.39 -4.44 -1.67
C LEU A 86 -6.49 -5.34 -2.90
N GLN A 87 -7.28 -4.95 -3.90
CA GLN A 87 -7.44 -5.68 -5.15
C GLN A 87 -6.13 -5.76 -5.95
N GLU A 88 -5.41 -4.64 -6.07
CA GLU A 88 -4.13 -4.57 -6.78
C GLU A 88 -3.05 -5.41 -6.09
N LEU A 89 -2.96 -5.31 -4.75
CA LEU A 89 -2.05 -6.10 -3.92
C LEU A 89 -2.46 -7.58 -3.83
N GLY A 90 -3.71 -7.90 -4.12
CA GLY A 90 -4.25 -9.26 -4.03
C GLY A 90 -4.33 -9.79 -2.60
N VAL A 91 -4.71 -8.94 -1.65
CA VAL A 91 -4.81 -9.27 -0.22
C VAL A 91 -6.15 -8.84 0.35
N ASP A 92 -6.62 -9.51 1.39
CA ASP A 92 -7.91 -9.19 2.02
C ASP A 92 -7.83 -8.05 3.05
N TYR A 93 -6.62 -7.71 3.51
CA TYR A 93 -6.39 -6.63 4.46
C TYR A 93 -5.01 -5.99 4.32
N LEU A 94 -4.89 -4.76 4.82
CA LEU A 94 -3.63 -4.07 5.09
C LEU A 94 -3.43 -4.01 6.61
N ASP A 95 -2.18 -4.15 7.06
CA ASP A 95 -1.88 -3.99 8.49
C ASP A 95 -1.88 -2.50 8.90
N LEU A 96 -1.62 -1.62 7.94
CA LEU A 96 -1.67 -0.17 8.10
C LEU A 96 -2.01 0.51 6.77
N TYR A 97 -2.96 1.44 6.80
CA TYR A 97 -3.29 2.31 5.67
C TYR A 97 -3.18 3.77 6.11
N LEU A 98 -2.36 4.55 5.40
CA LEU A 98 -2.05 5.93 5.79
C LEU A 98 -2.60 6.93 4.78
N ILE A 99 -2.88 8.14 5.24
CA ILE A 99 -2.94 9.30 4.35
C ILE A 99 -1.49 9.61 3.93
N HIS A 100 -1.19 9.62 2.63
CA HIS A 100 0.19 9.77 2.15
C HIS A 100 0.77 11.15 2.48
N SER A 101 -0.04 12.21 2.28
CA SER A 101 0.35 13.59 2.54
C SER A 101 -0.88 14.39 2.99
N PRO A 102 -0.69 15.44 3.82
CA PRO A 102 -1.78 16.35 4.16
C PRO A 102 -2.35 17.01 2.89
N ASN A 103 -3.68 17.08 2.80
CA ASN A 103 -4.38 17.85 1.76
C ASN A 103 -5.36 18.81 2.43
N ARG A 104 -5.21 20.12 2.17
CA ARG A 104 -6.04 21.18 2.77
C ARG A 104 -7.49 21.17 2.28
N SER A 105 -7.71 20.67 1.07
CA SER A 105 -9.02 20.56 0.46
C SER A 105 -9.75 19.27 0.88
N PHE A 106 -9.06 18.35 1.56
CA PHE A 106 -9.67 17.12 2.03
C PHE A 106 -10.44 17.37 3.35
N PRO A 107 -11.77 17.20 3.37
CA PRO A 107 -12.56 17.42 4.58
C PRO A 107 -12.27 16.31 5.60
N LEU A 108 -11.83 16.69 6.78
CA LEU A 108 -11.56 15.79 7.91
C LEU A 108 -12.81 15.48 8.75
N ASP A 109 -13.99 15.93 8.30
CA ASP A 109 -15.23 15.63 8.98
C ASP A 109 -15.66 14.17 8.74
N HIS A 110 -16.49 13.63 9.64
CA HIS A 110 -16.89 12.21 9.63
C HIS A 110 -17.68 11.77 8.38
N SER A 111 -18.06 12.71 7.51
CA SER A 111 -18.83 12.45 6.29
C SER A 111 -18.00 11.86 5.16
N SER A 112 -16.67 12.01 5.18
CA SER A 112 -15.78 11.61 4.08
C SER A 112 -15.25 10.18 4.19
N CYS A 113 -15.57 9.46 5.27
CA CYS A 113 -15.15 8.09 5.55
C CYS A 113 -16.19 7.00 5.19
N LEU A 114 -17.36 7.37 4.68
CA LEU A 114 -18.43 6.47 4.25
C LEU A 114 -18.61 6.51 2.73
#